data_AF-A0A916J977-F1
#
_entry.id   AF-A0A916J977-F1
#
_cell.length_a   1.000
_cell.length_b   1.000
_cell.length_c   1.000
_cell.angle_alpha   90.00
_cell.angle_beta   90.00
_cell.angle_gamma   90.00
#
_symmetry.space_group_name_H-M   'P 1'
#
loop_
_entity.id
_entity.type
_entity.pdbx_description
1 polymer ?
#
loop_
_entity_poly.entity_id
_entity_poly.type
_entity_poly.pdbx_seq_one_letter_code
_entity_poly.pdbx_strand_id
1 'polypeptide(L)' 'MIMKNMDLPDDGVQVIFTDHHGVTRQGVYRRSLNGFMEPLGDEGPEDSGNFYPEADIAEWEYVEPRQNPASDFMVIF' A
#
# COMPACT_ATOMS: atom_id res chain seq x y z
N MET A 1 3.85 -15.48 22.55
CA MET A 1 3.59 -14.09 22.09
C MET A 1 4.28 -13.95 20.75
N ILE A 2 3.54 -14.07 19.64
CA ILE A 2 4.12 -13.90 18.31
C ILE A 2 4.04 -12.41 18.01
N MET A 3 5.07 -11.66 18.39
CA MET A 3 5.28 -10.34 17.83
C MET A 3 5.70 -10.58 16.38
N LYS A 4 4.75 -10.59 15.46
CA LYS A 4 5.08 -10.44 14.05
C LYS A 4 5.63 -9.01 13.92
N ASN A 5 6.95 -8.88 13.92
CA ASN A 5 7.59 -7.75 13.26
C ASN A 5 7.22 -7.89 11.78
N MET A 6 6.01 -7.45 11.41
CA MET A 6 5.80 -7.02 10.05
C MET A 6 6.62 -5.76 9.95
N ASP A 7 7.82 -5.88 9.37
CA ASP A 7 8.54 -4.70 8.88
C ASP A 7 7.51 -3.81 8.18
N LEU A 8 7.41 -2.56 8.60
CA LEU A 8 6.47 -1.64 7.98
C LEU A 8 7.03 -1.26 6.60
N PRO A 9 6.17 -1.03 5.59
CA PRO A 9 6.65 -0.64 4.28
C PRO A 9 7.36 0.72 4.33
N ASP A 10 8.11 1.02 3.27
CA ASP A 10 8.72 2.34 3.14
C ASP A 10 7.67 3.46 3.02
N ASP A 11 8.01 4.65 3.51
CA ASP A 11 7.11 5.81 3.45
C ASP A 11 6.78 6.18 2.01
N GLY A 12 5.50 6.40 1.73
CA GLY A 12 5.02 6.79 0.42
C GLY A 12 4.90 5.63 -0.58
N VAL A 13 5.11 4.38 -0.16
CA VAL A 13 4.95 3.21 -1.05
C VAL A 13 3.50 2.77 -1.12
N GLN A 14 3.08 2.36 -2.32
CA GLN A 14 1.78 1.80 -2.58
C GLN A 14 1.72 0.33 -2.15
N VAL A 15 0.72 0.01 -1.34
CA VAL A 15 0.55 -1.29 -0.71
C VAL A 15 -0.92 -1.68 -0.71
N ILE A 16 -1.17 -2.98 -0.72
CA ILE A 16 -2.47 -3.55 -0.40
C ILE A 16 -2.42 -3.91 1.09
N PHE A 17 -3.45 -3.53 1.85
CA PHE A 17 -3.52 -3.79 3.29
C PHE A 17 -4.89 -4.32 3.65
N THR A 18 -4.93 -5.23 4.63
CA THR A 18 -6.15 -5.87 5.12
C THR A 18 -6.32 -5.56 6.61
N ASP A 19 -7.49 -5.06 6.99
CA ASP A 19 -7.81 -4.77 8.39
C ASP A 19 -8.20 -6.02 9.19
N HIS A 20 -8.35 -5.89 10.52
CA HIS A 20 -8.79 -7.00 11.39
C HIS A 20 -10.21 -7.50 11.11
N HIS A 21 -11.01 -6.76 10.33
CA HIS A 21 -12.32 -7.22 9.87
C HIS A 21 -12.23 -8.04 8.56
N GLY A 22 -11.02 -8.22 8.03
CA GLY A 22 -10.77 -8.92 6.77
C GLY A 22 -11.05 -8.07 5.53
N VAL A 23 -11.14 -6.74 5.66
CA VAL A 23 -11.38 -5.86 4.52
C VAL A 23 -10.04 -5.44 3.92
N THR A 24 -9.80 -5.88 2.70
CA THR A 24 -8.61 -5.55 1.90
C THR A 24 -8.84 -4.27 1.10
N ARG A 25 -7.87 -3.35 1.16
CA ARG A 25 -7.87 -2.06 0.48
C ARG A 25 -6.50 -1.79 -0.14
N GLN A 26 -6.45 -0.88 -1.10
CA GLN A 26 -5.19 -0.42 -1.68
C GLN A 26 -4.95 1.02 -1.29
N GLY A 27 -3.74 1.33 -0.86
CA GLY A 27 -3.38 2.69 -0.48
C GLY A 27 -1.89 2.89 -0.37
N VAL A 28 -1.51 3.93 0.36
CA VAL A 28 -0.13 4.35 0.53
C VAL A 28 0.19 4.35 2.01
N TYR A 29 1.30 3.73 2.39
CA TYR A 29 1.77 3.81 3.76
C TYR A 29 2.45 5.16 4.05
N ARG A 30 2.13 5.75 5.21
CA ARG A 30 2.63 7.05 5.66
C ARG A 30 3.21 6.91 7.05
N ARG A 31 4.53 6.86 7.12
CA ARG A 31 5.30 6.76 8.37
C ARG A 31 5.07 7.99 9.26
N SER A 32 4.89 9.18 8.68
CA SER A 32 4.59 10.39 9.44
C SER A 32 3.25 10.34 10.19
N LEU A 33 2.31 9.52 9.73
CA LEU A 33 0.99 9.32 10.34
C LEU A 33 0.88 7.96 11.06
N ASN A 34 1.90 7.12 11.00
CA ASN A 34 1.89 5.73 11.47
C ASN A 34 0.66 4.95 10.97
N GLY A 35 0.39 5.01 9.66
CA GLY A 35 -0.78 4.36 9.07
C GLY A 35 -0.84 4.37 7.56
N PHE A 36 -1.88 3.75 7.03
CA PHE A 36 -2.16 3.54 5.62
C PHE A 36 -3.24 4.53 5.19
N MET A 37 -3.05 5.19 4.05
CA MET A 37 -4.02 6.09 3.44
C MET A 37 -4.56 5.50 2.15
N GLU A 38 -5.87 5.29 2.09
CA GLU A 38 -6.58 4.94 0.86
C GLU A 38 -6.86 6.21 0.04
N PRO A 39 -6.30 6.36 -1.17
CA PRO A 39 -6.64 7.48 -2.03
C PRO A 39 -8.09 7.31 -2.53
N LEU A 40 -8.95 8.28 -2.22
CA LEU A 40 -10.28 8.36 -2.83
C LEU A 40 -10.10 8.76 -4.29
N GLY A 41 -10.58 7.92 -5.21
CA GLY A 41 -10.48 8.16 -6.64
C GLY A 41 -11.35 9.35 -7.04
N ASP A 42 -10.70 10.42 -7.51
CA ASP A 42 -11.29 11.49 -8.34
C ASP A 42 -12.29 12.48 -7.69
N GLU A 43 -12.34 12.63 -6.37
CA GLU A 43 -13.22 13.64 -5.72
C GLU A 43 -12.46 14.81 -5.08
N GLY A 44 -11.79 15.61 -5.92
CA GLY A 44 -11.40 16.99 -5.57
C GLY A 44 -10.31 17.16 -4.49
N PRO A 45 -9.83 18.41 -4.30
CA PRO A 45 -8.76 18.74 -3.35
C PRO A 45 -9.19 18.69 -1.87
N GLU A 46 -10.46 18.40 -1.60
CA GLU A 46 -11.07 18.46 -0.26
C GLU A 46 -11.18 17.08 0.41
N ASP A 47 -11.13 15.99 -0.37
CA ASP A 47 -11.15 14.63 0.17
C ASP A 47 -9.75 14.19 0.59
N SER A 48 -9.47 14.41 1.87
CA SER A 48 -8.39 13.71 2.56
C SER A 48 -8.78 12.24 2.62
N GLY A 49 -8.11 11.39 1.83
CA GLY A 49 -8.40 9.96 1.75
C GLY A 49 -8.51 9.26 3.11
N ASN A 50 -9.18 8.10 3.14
CA ASN A 50 -9.42 7.38 4.40
C ASN A 50 -8.10 6.95 5.05
N PHE A 51 -7.93 7.31 6.33
CA PHE A 51 -6.76 6.94 7.13
C PHE A 51 -7.05 5.69 7.98
N TYR A 52 -6.11 4.75 7.97
CA TYR A 52 -6.15 3.50 8.72
C TYR A 52 -4.86 3.36 9.54
N PRO A 53 -4.92 3.38 10.88
CA PRO A 53 -3.72 3.25 11.71
C PRO A 53 -3.12 1.84 11.61
N GLU A 54 -1.80 1.73 11.76
CA GLU A 54 -1.10 0.43 11.73
C GLU A 54 -1.68 -0.62 12.68
N ALA A 55 -2.17 -0.18 13.84
CA ALA A 55 -2.77 -1.05 14.84
C ALA A 55 -4.04 -1.76 14.35
N ASP A 56 -4.74 -1.17 13.38
CA ASP A 56 -5.97 -1.72 12.81
C ASP A 56 -5.71 -2.62 11.60
N ILE A 57 -4.45 -2.71 11.15
CA ILE A 57 -4.04 -3.51 10.00
C ILE A 57 -3.52 -4.87 10.47
N ALA A 58 -4.09 -5.93 9.91
CA ALA A 58 -3.72 -7.31 10.18
C ALA A 58 -2.58 -7.78 9.28
N GLU A 59 -2.62 -7.40 8.00
CA GLU A 59 -1.62 -7.77 6.99
C GLU A 59 -1.49 -6.72 5.87
N TRP A 60 -0.34 -6.69 5.19
CA TRP A 60 -0.08 -5.83 4.05
C TRP A 60 0.90 -6.49 3.06
N GLU A 61 0.83 -6.08 1.79
CA GLU A 61 1.71 -6.52 0.70
C GLU A 61 2.04 -5.36 -0.25
N TYR A 62 3.21 -5.41 -0.91
CA TYR A 62 3.58 -4.43 -1.93
C TYR A 62 2.69 -4.57 -3.16
N VAL A 63 2.24 -3.44 -3.71
CA VAL A 63 1.69 -3.46 -5.07
C VAL A 63 2.86 -3.70 -6.02
N GLU A 64 3.03 -4.93 -6.50
CA GLU A 64 4.02 -5.20 -7.53
C GLU A 64 3.73 -4.29 -8.73
N PRO A 65 4.72 -3.51 -9.21
CA PRO A 65 4.55 -2.83 -10.48
C PRO A 65 4.27 -3.94 -11.48
N ARG A 66 3.11 -3.89 -12.16
CA ARG A 66 2.79 -4.77 -13.28
C ARG A 66 4.07 -4.89 -14.11
N GLN A 67 4.74 -6.04 -14.02
CA GLN A 67 5.87 -6.32 -14.89
C GLN A 67 5.24 -6.33 -16.27
N ASN A 68 5.41 -5.23 -16.98
CA ASN A 68 5.12 -5.16 -18.39
C ASN A 68 6.02 -6.23 -19.02
N PRO A 69 5.50 -7.34 -19.59
CA PRO A 69 6.35 -8.37 -20.17
C PRO A 69 7.07 -7.90 -21.45
N ALA A 70 7.11 -6.60 -21.77
CA ALA A 70 7.93 -6.08 -22.87
C ALA A 70 9.38 -5.79 -22.44
N SER A 71 9.94 -6.57 -21.52
CA SER A 71 11.40 -6.64 -21.32
C SER A 71 12.01 -7.68 -22.27
N ASP A 72 11.64 -7.62 -23.56
CA ASP A 72 12.11 -8.55 -24.60
C ASP A 72 12.37 -7.85 -25.96
N PHE A 73 12.83 -6.59 -25.93
CA PHE A 73 13.47 -5.99 -27.11
C PHE A 73 14.94 -5.70 -26.82
N MET A 74 15.73 -6.77 -26.74
CA MET A 74 17.17 -6.67 -26.97
C MET A 74 17.39 -6.56 -28.47
N VAL A 75 17.55 -5.33 -28.98
CA VAL A 75 18.05 -5.10 -30.35
C VAL A 75 19.53 -5.47 -30.36
N ILE A 76 19.82 -6.67 -30.87
CA ILE A 76 21.18 -7.06 -31.25
C ILE A 76 21.46 -6.45 -32.64
N PHE A 77 22.40 -5.49 -32.68
CA PHE A 77 22.97 -4.92 -33.90
C PHE A 77 23.91 -5.91 -34.59
#